data_AF-A0A3G2EAQ9-F1
#
_entry.id   AF-A0A3G2EAQ9-F1
#
_cell.length_a   1.000
_cell.length_b   1.000
_cell.length_c   1.000
_cell.angle_alpha   90.00
_cell.angle_beta   90.00
_cell.angle_gamma   90.00
#
_symmetry.space_group_name_H-M   'P 1'
#
loop_
_entity.id
_entity.type
_entity.pdbx_description
1 polymer ?
#
loop_
_entity_poly.entity_id
_entity_poly.type
_entity_poly.pdbx_seq_one_letter_code
_entity_poly.pdbx_strand_id
1 'polypeptide(L)'
;MQNQENKIAANKRLAELLGWSNIAEVNGALIGTPPAGAAESRGQALVPDWASDWAAAGPLAVEYNIVIEPGTRTSTAGGYMVHHYLHTSKNAAVTLAIAMAVMHKLASAR
;
A
#
# COMPACT_ATOMS: atom_id res chain seq x y z
N MET A 1 16.58 8.84 -1.66
CA MET A 1 16.40 8.12 -0.37
C MET A 1 15.01 8.37 0.21
N GLN A 2 14.57 9.62 0.36
CA GLN A 2 13.28 9.96 0.99
C GLN A 2 12.02 9.28 0.39
N ASN A 3 11.97 9.06 -0.93
CA ASN A 3 10.83 8.36 -1.55
C ASN A 3 10.74 6.86 -1.16
N GLN A 4 11.87 6.20 -0.92
CA GLN A 4 11.88 4.78 -0.57
C GLN A 4 11.52 4.58 0.90
N GLU A 5 12.02 5.43 1.79
CA GLU A 5 11.67 5.41 3.22
C GLU A 5 10.18 5.71 3.42
N ASN A 6 9.64 6.71 2.72
CA ASN A 6 8.21 7.04 2.75
C ASN A 6 7.35 5.88 2.23
N LYS A 7 7.82 5.16 1.21
CA LYS A 7 7.15 3.97 0.67
C LYS A 7 7.12 2.82 1.69
N ILE A 8 8.26 2.50 2.29
CA ILE A 8 8.34 1.43 3.31
C ILE A 8 7.44 1.78 4.50
N ALA A 9 7.47 3.03 4.97
CA ALA A 9 6.59 3.51 6.03
C ALA A 9 5.10 3.38 5.65
N ALA A 10 4.72 3.73 4.42
CA ALA A 10 3.35 3.60 3.93
C ALA A 10 2.89 2.13 3.87
N ASN A 11 3.70 1.23 3.29
CA ASN A 11 3.37 -0.20 3.24
C ASN A 11 3.29 -0.83 4.63
N LYS A 12 4.20 -0.47 5.54
CA LYS A 12 4.16 -0.93 6.93
C LYS A 12 2.87 -0.48 7.61
N ARG A 13 2.53 0.81 7.48
CA ARG A 13 1.31 1.36 8.10
C ARG A 13 0.05 0.72 7.55
N LEU A 14 -0.01 0.49 6.23
CA LEU A 14 -1.13 -0.19 5.60
C LEU A 14 -1.24 -1.66 6.08
N ALA A 15 -0.12 -2.36 6.20
CA ALA A 15 -0.10 -3.73 6.73
C ALA A 15 -0.72 -3.79 8.14
N GLU A 16 -0.32 -2.91 9.05
CA GLU A 16 -0.88 -2.83 10.41
C GLU A 16 -2.39 -2.58 10.40
N LEU A 17 -2.87 -1.71 9.51
CA LEU A 17 -4.29 -1.41 9.38
C LEU A 17 -5.09 -2.60 8.84
N LEU A 18 -4.50 -3.38 7.94
CA LEU A 18 -5.02 -4.64 7.41
C LEU A 18 -4.89 -5.82 8.38
N GLY A 19 -4.40 -5.58 9.60
CA GLY A 19 -4.32 -6.61 10.65
C GLY A 19 -3.07 -7.47 10.61
N TRP A 20 -2.05 -7.09 9.84
CA TRP A 20 -0.74 -7.72 9.93
C TRP A 20 -0.07 -7.39 11.27
N SER A 21 0.74 -8.31 11.78
CA SER A 21 1.49 -8.16 13.02
C SER A 21 2.96 -8.57 12.86
N ASN A 22 3.80 -8.33 13.87
CA ASN A 22 5.22 -8.70 13.87
C ASN A 22 6.00 -8.26 12.62
N ILE A 23 5.74 -7.03 12.15
CA ILE A 23 6.31 -6.52 10.90
C ILE A 23 7.74 -6.02 11.12
N ALA A 24 8.69 -6.58 10.38
CA ALA A 24 10.10 -6.20 10.37
C ALA A 24 10.57 -5.90 8.94
N GLU A 25 11.55 -5.00 8.82
CA GLU A 25 12.25 -4.77 7.56
C GLU A 25 13.47 -5.69 7.47
N VAL A 26 13.60 -6.40 6.35
CA VAL A 26 14.73 -7.29 6.04
C VAL A 26 15.19 -6.98 4.61
N ASN A 27 16.41 -6.45 4.47
CA ASN A 27 17.01 -6.10 3.18
C ASN A 27 16.14 -5.18 2.30
N GLY A 28 15.47 -4.19 2.89
CA GLY A 28 14.61 -3.24 2.17
C GLY A 28 13.21 -3.76 1.80
N ALA A 29 12.85 -4.96 2.26
CA ALA A 29 11.51 -5.53 2.14
C ALA A 29 10.87 -5.71 3.52
N LEU A 30 9.55 -5.69 3.59
CA LEU A 30 8.81 -5.90 4.82
C LEU A 30 8.35 -7.36 4.92
N ILE A 31 8.56 -7.99 6.07
CA ILE A 31 8.08 -9.33 6.41
C ILE A 31 7.22 -9.20 7.67
N GLY A 32 6.11 -9.91 7.73
CA GLY A 32 5.24 -9.92 8.91
C GLY A 32 4.29 -11.09 8.94
N THR A 33 3.48 -11.18 9.99
CA THR A 33 2.45 -12.20 10.14
C THR A 33 1.13 -11.69 9.56
N PRO A 34 0.61 -12.29 8.46
CA PRO A 34 -0.67 -11.90 7.90
C PRO A 34 -1.84 -12.33 8.81
N PRO A 35 -3.01 -11.68 8.71
CA PRO A 35 -4.16 -11.97 9.57
C PRO A 35 -4.71 -13.38 9.41
N ALA A 36 -4.62 -13.97 8.21
CA ALA A 36 -5.00 -15.36 7.96
C ALA A 36 -3.93 -16.39 8.42
N GLY A 37 -2.79 -15.92 8.92
CA GLY A 37 -1.61 -16.74 9.17
C GLY A 37 -0.86 -17.12 7.89
N ALA A 38 0.35 -17.65 8.06
CA ALA A 38 1.20 -18.14 6.97
C ALA A 38 1.82 -19.49 7.36
N ALA A 39 1.02 -20.55 7.25
CA ALA A 39 1.36 -21.88 7.76
C ALA A 39 2.68 -22.43 7.18
N GLU A 40 2.92 -22.19 5.89
CA GLU A 40 4.10 -22.68 5.17
C GLU A 40 5.39 -21.91 5.47
N SER A 41 5.31 -20.85 6.29
CA SER A 41 6.43 -19.93 6.52
C SER A 41 6.53 -19.49 7.99
N ARG A 42 6.28 -20.43 8.91
CA ARG A 42 6.35 -20.20 10.38
C ARG A 42 5.53 -18.99 10.84
N GLY A 43 4.40 -18.74 10.18
CA GLY A 43 3.53 -17.62 10.48
C GLY A 43 4.02 -16.27 9.93
N GLN A 44 5.02 -16.22 9.05
CA GLN A 44 5.48 -15.00 8.40
C GLN A 44 5.29 -15.05 6.89
N ALA A 45 5.07 -13.90 6.25
CA ALA A 45 5.01 -13.74 4.82
C ALA A 45 5.62 -12.39 4.41
N LEU A 46 5.98 -12.27 3.13
CA LEU A 46 6.36 -10.99 2.55
C LEU A 46 5.14 -10.07 2.55
N VAL A 47 5.28 -8.87 3.10
CA VAL A 47 4.23 -7.83 3.03
C VAL A 47 4.13 -7.35 1.58
N PRO A 48 2.93 -7.36 0.97
CA PRO A 48 2.76 -6.89 -0.40
C PRO A 48 3.14 -5.41 -0.58
N ASP A 49 3.68 -5.08 -1.76
CA ASP A 49 4.10 -3.73 -2.08
C ASP A 49 2.94 -2.88 -2.64
N TRP A 50 1.95 -2.57 -1.81
CA TRP A 50 0.77 -1.80 -2.24
C TRP A 50 1.08 -0.38 -2.72
N ALA A 51 2.16 0.23 -2.25
CA ALA A 51 2.52 1.60 -2.62
C ALA A 51 3.30 1.71 -3.95
N SER A 52 3.61 0.60 -4.63
CA SER A 52 4.38 0.64 -5.89
C SER A 52 4.09 -0.50 -6.86
N ASP A 53 3.42 -1.57 -6.43
CA ASP A 53 3.01 -2.68 -7.28
C ASP A 53 1.49 -2.69 -7.49
N TRP A 54 1.09 -2.63 -8.77
CA TRP A 54 -0.32 -2.65 -9.15
C TRP A 54 -0.97 -3.99 -8.83
N ALA A 55 -0.25 -5.10 -8.97
CA ALA A 55 -0.80 -6.43 -8.67
C ALA A 55 -1.19 -6.57 -7.19
N ALA A 56 -0.44 -5.91 -6.30
CA ALA A 56 -0.78 -5.81 -4.89
C ALA A 56 -1.90 -4.78 -4.62
N ALA A 57 -1.81 -3.58 -5.20
CA ALA A 57 -2.70 -2.46 -4.87
C ALA A 57 -4.11 -2.56 -5.49
N GLY A 58 -4.21 -3.05 -6.74
CA GLY A 58 -5.45 -3.12 -7.51
C GLY A 58 -6.58 -3.86 -6.77
N PRO A 59 -6.33 -5.05 -6.20
CA PRO A 59 -7.32 -5.76 -5.39
C PRO A 59 -7.89 -4.95 -4.23
N LEU A 60 -7.06 -4.14 -3.54
CA LEU A 60 -7.53 -3.28 -2.45
C LEU A 60 -8.50 -2.21 -2.95
N ALA A 61 -8.31 -1.69 -4.16
CA ALA A 61 -9.24 -0.71 -4.70
C ALA A 61 -10.65 -1.32 -4.89
N VAL A 62 -10.73 -2.59 -5.30
CA VAL A 62 -12.00 -3.31 -5.43
C VAL A 62 -12.59 -3.62 -4.05
N GLU A 63 -11.80 -4.24 -3.17
CA GLU A 63 -12.24 -4.66 -1.83
C GLU A 63 -12.78 -3.49 -1.01
N TYR A 64 -12.10 -2.35 -1.06
CA TYR A 64 -12.45 -1.16 -0.29
C TYR A 64 -13.31 -0.16 -1.08
N ASN A 65 -13.82 -0.51 -2.25
CA ASN A 65 -14.66 0.36 -3.09
C ASN A 65 -14.03 1.75 -3.33
N ILE A 66 -12.76 1.77 -3.74
CA ILE A 66 -12.00 2.99 -4.04
C ILE A 66 -12.13 3.32 -5.53
N VAL A 67 -12.73 4.46 -5.83
CA VAL A 67 -12.79 4.99 -7.20
C VAL A 67 -11.42 5.52 -7.61
N ILE A 68 -10.95 5.12 -8.78
CA ILE A 68 -9.68 5.56 -9.37
C ILE A 68 -9.97 6.50 -10.53
N GLU A 69 -9.40 7.70 -10.47
CA GLU A 69 -9.53 8.73 -11.51
C GLU A 69 -8.14 9.03 -12.09
N PRO A 70 -7.85 8.51 -13.30
CA PRO A 70 -6.60 8.83 -13.97
C PRO A 70 -6.63 10.26 -14.49
N GLY A 71 -5.60 11.04 -14.17
CA GLY A 71 -5.38 12.37 -14.72
C GLY A 71 -4.15 12.43 -15.63
N THR A 72 -3.96 13.58 -16.28
CA THR A 72 -2.80 13.81 -17.15
C THR A 72 -1.53 14.09 -16.36
N ARG A 73 -1.64 14.74 -15.20
CA ARG A 73 -0.52 15.14 -14.32
C ARG A 73 -0.60 14.53 -12.91
N THR A 74 -1.75 13.99 -12.58
CA THR A 74 -2.07 13.44 -11.26
C THR A 74 -2.82 12.13 -11.42
N SER A 75 -2.76 11.29 -10.40
CA SER A 75 -3.69 10.18 -10.22
C SER A 75 -4.45 10.44 -8.93
N THR A 76 -5.75 10.23 -8.95
CA THR A 76 -6.59 10.34 -7.75
C THR A 76 -7.19 8.98 -7.44
N ALA A 77 -7.20 8.59 -6.17
CA ALA A 77 -7.93 7.42 -5.70
C ALA A 77 -8.68 7.78 -4.41
N GLY A 78 -10.00 7.57 -4.37
CA GLY A 78 -10.82 7.86 -3.18
C GLY A 78 -10.64 9.28 -2.60
N GLY A 79 -10.43 10.28 -3.46
CA GLY A 79 -10.17 11.67 -3.06
C GLY A 79 -8.70 12.01 -2.76
N TYR A 80 -7.80 11.03 -2.75
CA TYR A 80 -6.35 11.25 -2.55
C TYR A 80 -5.65 11.49 -3.88
N MET A 81 -5.15 12.71 -4.07
CA MET A 81 -4.42 13.12 -5.26
C MET A 81 -2.91 12.96 -5.09
N VAL A 82 -2.27 12.34 -6.07
CA VAL A 82 -0.81 12.15 -6.12
C VAL A 82 -0.28 12.69 -7.46
N HIS A 83 0.80 13.48 -7.41
CA HIS A 83 1.40 14.11 -8.59
C HIS A 83 2.42 13.20 -9.30
N HIS A 84 2.28 13.00 -10.61
CA HIS A 84 3.14 12.08 -11.38
C HIS A 84 4.63 12.44 -11.34
N TYR A 85 4.98 13.73 -11.29
CA TYR A 85 6.39 14.18 -11.33
C TYR A 85 7.19 13.81 -10.07
N LEU A 86 6.52 13.39 -8.99
CA LEU A 86 7.17 12.92 -7.75
C LEU A 86 7.49 11.42 -7.78
N HIS A 87 7.05 10.70 -8.82
CA HIS A 87 7.14 9.25 -8.91
C HIS A 87 7.83 8.80 -10.19
N THR A 88 8.42 7.61 -10.13
CA THR A 88 9.12 6.98 -11.27
C THR A 88 8.19 6.54 -12.38
N SER A 89 6.89 6.41 -12.11
CA SER A 89 5.88 6.06 -13.10
C SER A 89 4.47 6.50 -12.67
N LYS A 90 3.54 6.56 -13.64
CA LYS A 90 2.11 6.75 -13.36
C LYS A 90 1.53 5.62 -12.52
N ASN A 91 2.03 4.39 -12.70
CA ASN A 91 1.64 3.24 -11.90
C ASN A 91 2.01 3.44 -10.43
N ALA A 92 3.24 3.85 -10.14
CA ALA A 92 3.67 4.14 -8.77
C ALA A 92 2.84 5.27 -8.13
N ALA A 93 2.44 6.27 -8.90
CA ALA A 93 1.57 7.34 -8.39
C ALA A 93 0.15 6.85 -8.07
N VAL A 94 -0.46 6.04 -8.94
CA VAL A 94 -1.83 5.51 -8.70
C VAL A 94 -1.86 4.48 -7.58
N THR A 95 -0.86 3.60 -7.47
CA THR A 95 -0.81 2.62 -6.38
C THR A 95 -0.60 3.29 -5.02
N LEU A 96 0.22 4.34 -4.95
CA LEU A 96 0.33 5.15 -3.74
C LEU A 96 -1.00 5.83 -3.38
N ALA A 97 -1.70 6.40 -4.37
CA ALA A 97 -3.01 7.02 -4.12
C ALA A 97 -4.01 5.99 -3.56
N ILE A 98 -4.05 4.77 -4.13
CA ILE A 98 -4.89 3.67 -3.63
C ILE A 98 -4.51 3.33 -2.19
N ALA A 99 -3.22 3.12 -1.90
CA ALA A 99 -2.75 2.81 -0.55
C ALA A 99 -3.17 3.88 0.46
N MET A 100 -3.03 5.17 0.13
CA MET A 100 -3.45 6.28 0.99
C MET A 100 -4.96 6.29 1.24
N ALA A 101 -5.77 6.08 0.21
CA ALA A 101 -7.22 6.04 0.32
C ALA A 101 -7.70 4.89 1.20
N VAL A 102 -7.12 3.70 1.03
CA VAL A 102 -7.42 2.51 1.85
C VAL A 102 -7.00 2.72 3.29
N MET A 103 -5.78 3.25 3.52
CA MET A 103 -5.31 3.58 4.88
C MET A 103 -6.26 4.54 5.58
N HIS A 104 -6.74 5.59 4.89
CA HIS A 104 -7.68 6.54 5.48
C HIS A 104 -9.02 5.89 5.82
N LYS A 105 -9.56 5.07 4.91
CA LYS A 105 -10.83 4.36 5.12
C LYS A 105 -10.75 3.41 6.32
N LEU A 106 -9.65 2.66 6.44
CA LEU A 106 -9.40 1.75 7.56
C LEU A 106 -9.18 2.50 8.87
N ALA A 107 -8.47 3.62 8.85
CA ALA A 107 -8.22 4.44 10.04
C ALA A 107 -9.49 5.14 10.56
N SER A 108 -10.44 5.46 9.68
CA SER A 108 -11.70 6.13 10.04
C SER A 108 -12.81 5.17 10.50
N ALA A 109 -12.63 3.86 10.27
CA ALA A 109 -13.58 2.81 10.67
C ALA A 109 -13.29 2.22 12.06
N ARG A 110 -12.25 2.71 12.75
CA ARG A 110 -11.84 2.32 14.10
C ARG A 110 -12.19 3.43 15.09
#